data_AF-A0A662V5A3-F1
#
_entry.id   AF-A0A662V5A3-F1
#
_cell.length_a   1.000
_cell.length_b   1.000
_cell.length_c   1.000
_cell.angle_alpha   90.00
_cell.angle_beta   90.00
_cell.angle_gamma   90.00
#
_symmetry.space_group_name_H-M   'P 1'
#
loop_
_entity.id
_entity.type
_entity.pdbx_description
1 polymer ?
#
loop_
_entity_poly.entity_id
_entity_poly.type
_entity_poly.pdbx_seq_one_letter_code
_entity_poly.pdbx_strand_id
1 'polypeptide(L)'
;MARSKCMKKGLSELVIIMVLLAIAIPVAFIVQSWLTQQAGVLPQVSSVSANIEKKWFNVDTGTTYILVNIRNNGDNPISIIDSYVITPSGALPKVSPVNETLPITIEPKSSKVVLFS
;
A
#
# COMPACT_ATOMS: atom_id res chain seq x y z
N MET A 1 -27.22 -39.24 65.12
CA MET A 1 -26.18 -38.41 64.47
C MET A 1 -26.05 -38.85 63.01
N ALA A 2 -26.67 -38.13 62.07
CA ALA A 2 -26.57 -38.45 60.65
C ALA A 2 -25.30 -37.83 60.06
N ARG A 3 -24.34 -38.67 59.65
CA ARG A 3 -23.14 -38.22 58.92
C ARG A 3 -23.55 -37.83 57.50
N SER A 4 -23.62 -36.53 57.22
CA SER A 4 -23.78 -36.05 55.85
C SER A 4 -22.52 -36.37 55.05
N LYS A 5 -22.66 -37.20 54.01
CA LYS A 5 -21.59 -37.61 53.11
C LYS A 5 -21.37 -36.47 52.10
N CYS A 6 -20.28 -35.73 52.22
CA CYS A 6 -19.91 -34.70 51.25
C CYS A 6 -19.51 -35.37 49.92
N MET A 7 -20.41 -35.34 48.93
CA MET A 7 -20.12 -35.82 47.58
C MET A 7 -19.23 -34.80 46.89
N LYS A 8 -17.93 -35.09 46.75
CA LYS A 8 -17.08 -34.40 45.78
C LYS A 8 -17.57 -34.81 44.39
N LYS A 9 -18.51 -34.02 43.84
CA LYS A 9 -18.93 -34.14 42.44
C LYS A 9 -17.75 -33.67 41.58
N GLY A 10 -16.90 -34.61 41.16
CA GLY A 10 -15.93 -34.33 40.10
C GLY A 10 -16.70 -34.02 38.83
N LEU A 11 -16.48 -32.85 38.23
CA LEU A 11 -16.86 -32.67 36.83
C LEU A 11 -16.18 -33.80 36.05
N SER A 12 -16.98 -34.59 35.33
CA SER A 12 -16.46 -35.63 34.45
C SER A 12 -15.48 -34.99 33.48
N GLU A 13 -14.31 -35.60 33.30
CA GLU A 13 -13.28 -35.15 32.35
C GLU A 13 -13.87 -34.88 30.95
N LEU A 14 -14.85 -35.71 30.55
CA LEU A 14 -15.61 -35.55 29.31
C LEU A 14 -16.43 -34.24 29.25
N VAL A 15 -16.98 -33.80 30.38
CA VAL A 15 -17.72 -32.53 30.47
C VAL A 15 -16.74 -31.36 30.36
N ILE A 16 -15.54 -31.45 30.93
CA ILE A 16 -14.57 -30.34 30.83
C ILE A 16 -14.05 -30.21 29.40
N ILE A 17 -13.77 -31.31 28.69
CA ILE A 17 -13.36 -31.23 27.26
C ILE A 17 -14.49 -30.68 26.38
N MET A 18 -15.75 -31.01 26.66
CA MET A 18 -16.91 -30.48 25.92
C MET A 18 -17.03 -28.96 26.11
N VAL A 19 -16.87 -28.46 27.34
CA VAL A 19 -16.91 -27.02 27.63
C VAL A 19 -15.72 -26.30 26.99
N LEU A 20 -14.53 -26.90 27.02
CA LEU A 20 -13.34 -26.33 26.36
C LEU A 20 -13.52 -26.22 24.85
N LEU A 21 -14.06 -27.25 24.19
CA LEU A 21 -14.34 -27.23 22.76
C LEU A 21 -15.41 -26.18 22.40
N ALA A 22 -16.43 -26.04 23.24
CA ALA A 22 -17.49 -25.05 23.04
C ALA A 22 -16.99 -23.60 23.03
N ILE A 23 -15.89 -23.30 23.74
CA ILE A 23 -15.26 -21.96 23.77
C ILE A 23 -14.17 -21.85 22.71
N ALA A 24 -13.40 -22.92 22.47
CA ALA A 24 -12.29 -22.91 21.52
C ALA A 24 -12.73 -22.60 20.09
N ILE A 25 -13.86 -23.17 19.65
CA ILE A 25 -14.36 -22.99 18.28
C ILE A 25 -14.75 -21.51 18.01
N PRO A 26 -15.60 -20.84 18.82
CA PRO A 26 -15.90 -19.42 18.63
C PRO A 26 -14.66 -18.52 18.66
N VAL A 27 -13.71 -18.78 19.56
CA VAL A 27 -12.47 -17.99 19.66
C VAL A 27 -11.66 -18.10 18.37
N ALA A 28 -11.53 -19.29 17.79
CA ALA A 28 -10.81 -19.49 16.54
C ALA A 28 -11.41 -18.66 15.40
N PHE A 29 -12.75 -18.62 15.28
CA PHE A 29 -13.43 -17.80 14.27
C PHE A 29 -13.20 -16.30 14.46
N ILE A 30 -13.20 -15.82 15.71
CA ILE A 30 -12.93 -14.41 16.03
C ILE A 30 -11.49 -14.04 15.64
N VAL A 31 -10.52 -14.87 16.00
CA VAL A 31 -9.11 -14.63 15.67
C VAL A 31 -8.89 -14.68 14.16
N GLN A 32 -9.49 -15.64 13.46
CA GLN A 32 -9.41 -15.73 12.00
C GLN A 32 -9.98 -14.47 11.34
N SER A 33 -11.17 -14.02 11.76
CA SER A 33 -11.80 -12.79 11.23
C SER A 33 -10.93 -11.55 11.47
N TRP A 34 -10.34 -11.42 12.66
CA TRP A 34 -9.47 -10.29 13.00
C TRP A 34 -8.15 -10.28 12.22
N LEU A 35 -7.56 -11.46 11.99
CA LEU A 35 -6.36 -11.59 11.16
C LEU A 35 -6.65 -11.29 9.69
N THR A 36 -7.79 -11.73 9.16
CA THR A 36 -8.22 -11.40 7.79
C THR A 36 -8.44 -9.90 7.63
N GLN A 37 -9.02 -9.22 8.63
CA GLN A 37 -9.20 -7.77 8.60
C GLN A 37 -7.85 -7.03 8.59
N GLN A 38 -6.84 -7.50 9.32
CA GLN A 38 -5.50 -6.91 9.26
C GLN A 38 -4.77 -7.20 7.95
N ALA A 39 -4.94 -8.41 7.39
CA ALA A 39 -4.36 -8.76 6.08
C ALA A 39 -4.97 -7.93 4.93
N GLY A 40 -6.19 -7.42 5.10
CA GLY A 40 -6.83 -6.49 4.16
C GLY A 40 -6.29 -5.05 4.22
N VAL A 41 -5.56 -4.69 5.29
CA VAL A 41 -4.95 -3.35 5.47
C VAL A 41 -3.45 -3.42 5.15
N LEU A 42 -3.09 -4.09 4.05
CA LEU A 42 -1.77 -3.88 3.47
C LEU A 42 -1.69 -2.42 2.99
N PRO A 43 -0.57 -1.72 3.24
CA PRO A 43 -0.41 -0.36 2.76
C PRO A 43 -0.65 -0.34 1.25
N GLN A 44 -1.63 0.47 0.81
CA GLN A 44 -1.78 0.79 -0.61
C GLN A 44 -0.48 1.44 -1.06
N VAL A 45 0.41 0.64 -1.64
CA VAL A 45 1.52 1.18 -2.41
C VAL A 45 0.88 1.94 -3.56
N SER A 46 1.13 3.25 -3.62
CA SER A 46 0.65 4.08 -4.73
C SER A 46 1.02 3.38 -6.03
N SER A 47 0.02 3.12 -6.88
CA SER A 47 0.20 2.40 -8.15
C SER A 47 1.20 3.11 -9.07
N VAL A 48 1.43 4.40 -8.85
CA VAL A 48 2.40 5.23 -9.57
C VAL A 48 3.33 5.91 -8.58
N SER A 49 4.63 5.86 -8.84
CA SER A 49 5.63 6.68 -8.13
C SER A 49 6.48 7.44 -9.12
N ALA A 50 6.88 8.66 -8.75
CA ALA A 50 7.78 9.49 -9.55
C ALA A 50 8.93 9.97 -8.65
N ASN A 51 10.16 9.88 -9.15
CA ASN A 51 11.36 10.31 -8.45
C ASN A 51 12.21 11.19 -9.36
N ILE A 52 12.73 12.29 -8.84
CA ILE A 52 13.63 13.17 -9.55
C ILE A 52 15.05 12.60 -9.43
N GLU A 53 15.58 12.08 -10.53
CA GLU A 53 16.95 11.54 -10.56
C GLU A 53 17.98 12.65 -10.64
N LYS A 54 17.71 13.69 -11.44
CA LYS A 54 18.65 14.79 -11.65
C LYS A 54 17.92 16.08 -12.01
N LYS A 55 18.46 17.20 -11.58
CA LYS A 55 18.03 18.55 -11.98
C LYS A 55 19.26 19.38 -12.28
N TRP A 56 19.24 20.11 -13.40
CA TRP A 56 20.29 21.08 -13.72
C TRP A 56 19.72 22.28 -14.44
N PHE A 57 20.43 23.40 -14.33
CA PHE A 57 20.13 24.63 -15.04
C PHE A 57 21.16 24.84 -16.14
N ASN A 58 20.71 25.08 -17.36
CA ASN A 58 21.58 25.44 -18.47
C ASN A 58 21.62 26.95 -18.58
N VAL A 59 22.79 27.54 -18.32
CA VAL A 59 23.01 28.99 -18.29
C VAL A 59 22.92 29.61 -19.69
N ASP A 60 23.38 28.89 -20.72
CA ASP A 60 23.42 29.38 -22.10
C ASP A 60 22.01 29.50 -22.72
N THR A 61 21.10 28.62 -22.32
CA THR A 61 19.72 28.56 -22.82
C THR A 61 18.69 29.11 -21.83
N GLY A 62 19.12 29.47 -20.61
CA GLY A 62 18.22 29.90 -19.53
C GLY A 62 17.19 28.85 -19.12
N THR A 63 17.37 27.58 -19.48
CA THR A 63 16.37 26.52 -19.34
C THR A 63 16.75 25.57 -18.20
N THR A 64 15.76 25.18 -17.38
CA THR A 64 15.93 24.16 -16.33
C THR A 64 15.54 22.80 -16.88
N TYR A 65 16.41 21.81 -16.72
CA TYR A 65 16.16 20.45 -17.12
C TYR A 65 15.98 19.56 -15.90
N ILE A 66 14.95 18.72 -15.91
CA ILE A 66 14.60 17.81 -14.83
C ILE A 66 14.44 16.40 -15.38
N LEU A 67 15.28 15.48 -14.90
CA LEU A 67 15.20 14.06 -15.22
C LEU A 67 14.35 13.37 -14.14
N VAL A 68 13.22 12.82 -14.54
CA VAL A 68 12.25 12.17 -13.66
C VAL A 68 12.10 10.71 -14.06
N ASN A 69 12.29 9.81 -13.11
CA ASN A 69 11.97 8.40 -13.26
C ASN A 69 10.56 8.14 -12.74
N ILE A 70 9.68 7.72 -13.64
CA ILE A 70 8.27 7.46 -13.35
C ILE A 70 8.08 5.95 -13.43
N ARG A 71 7.57 5.37 -12.34
CA ARG A 71 7.40 3.93 -12.17
C ARG A 71 5.94 3.60 -11.98
N ASN A 72 5.46 2.64 -12.76
CA ASN A 72 4.15 2.05 -12.62
C ASN A 72 4.30 0.74 -11.83
N ASN A 73 3.88 0.76 -10.57
CA ASN A 73 3.82 -0.44 -9.71
C ASN A 73 2.46 -1.14 -9.80
N GLY A 74 1.48 -0.57 -10.51
CA GLY A 74 0.17 -1.16 -10.72
C GLY A 74 0.17 -2.28 -11.77
N ASP A 75 -0.99 -2.92 -11.89
CA ASP A 75 -1.23 -4.01 -12.85
C ASP A 75 -1.80 -3.52 -14.20
N ASN A 76 -2.17 -2.24 -14.30
CA ASN A 76 -2.68 -1.63 -15.53
C ASN A 76 -1.70 -0.59 -16.09
N PRO A 77 -1.65 -0.39 -17.42
CA PRO A 77 -0.87 0.68 -18.02
C PRO A 77 -1.39 2.05 -17.58
N ILE A 78 -0.48 3.02 -17.44
CA ILE A 78 -0.80 4.41 -17.10
C ILE A 78 -0.36 5.34 -18.23
N SER A 79 -1.08 6.44 -18.41
CA SER A 79 -0.73 7.48 -19.37
C SER A 79 -0.52 8.82 -18.65
N ILE A 80 0.64 9.42 -18.84
CA ILE A 80 0.95 10.77 -18.36
C ILE A 80 0.41 11.75 -19.39
N ILE A 81 -0.58 12.55 -18.99
CA ILE A 81 -1.27 13.51 -19.87
C ILE A 81 -0.62 14.89 -19.77
N ASP A 82 -0.35 15.32 -18.54
CA ASP A 82 0.22 16.63 -18.25
C ASP A 82 1.30 16.53 -17.17
N SER A 83 2.23 17.48 -17.21
CA SER A 83 3.32 17.62 -16.25
C SER A 83 3.45 19.08 -15.82
N TYR A 84 3.57 19.30 -14.50
CA TYR A 84 3.69 20.61 -13.89
C TYR A 84 4.85 20.62 -12.91
N VAL A 85 5.53 21.75 -12.79
CA VAL A 85 6.55 21.98 -11.77
C VAL A 85 6.04 23.00 -10.77
N ILE A 86 6.21 22.74 -9.48
CA ILE A 86 5.82 23.67 -8.43
C ILE A 86 7.00 24.62 -8.18
N THR A 87 6.78 25.92 -8.39
CA THR A 87 7.78 26.93 -8.05
C THR A 87 7.69 27.34 -6.57
N PRO A 88 8.75 27.94 -5.99
CA PRO A 88 8.68 28.49 -4.64
C PRO A 88 7.60 29.57 -4.44
N SER A 89 7.18 30.21 -5.53
CA SER A 89 6.07 31.17 -5.54
C SER A 89 4.67 30.52 -5.55
N GLY A 90 4.60 29.19 -5.62
CA GLY A 90 3.34 28.44 -5.69
C GLY A 90 2.70 28.40 -7.08
N ALA A 91 3.37 28.94 -8.11
CA ALA A 91 2.91 28.80 -9.49
C ALA A 91 3.13 27.36 -9.99
N LEU A 92 2.26 26.94 -10.93
CA LEU A 92 2.28 25.62 -11.55
C LEU A 92 2.52 25.74 -13.06
N PRO A 93 3.69 26.22 -13.52
CA PRO A 93 4.01 26.19 -14.94
C PRO A 93 3.93 24.77 -15.49
N LYS A 94 3.29 24.65 -16.66
CA LYS A 94 3.28 23.41 -17.44
C LYS A 94 4.66 23.21 -18.05
N VAL A 95 5.21 22.01 -17.87
CA VAL A 95 6.47 21.59 -18.48
C VAL A 95 6.20 20.51 -19.51
N SER A 96 7.05 20.43 -20.53
CA SER A 96 6.90 19.43 -21.59
C SER A 96 8.09 18.47 -21.59
N PRO A 97 7.87 17.19 -21.90
CA PRO A 97 8.96 16.26 -22.11
C PRO A 97 9.77 16.68 -23.34
N VAL A 98 11.10 16.67 -23.20
CA VAL A 98 12.06 17.01 -24.24
C VAL A 98 12.34 15.82 -25.14
N ASN A 99 12.40 14.62 -24.54
CA ASN A 99 12.76 13.38 -25.21
C ASN A 99 11.57 12.57 -25.72
N GLU A 100 10.34 12.97 -25.39
CA GLU A 100 9.12 12.24 -25.70
C GLU A 100 7.95 13.19 -26.01
N THR A 101 6.85 12.65 -26.51
CA THR A 101 5.62 13.40 -26.77
C THR A 101 4.51 12.92 -25.87
N LEU A 102 3.77 13.84 -25.26
CA LEU A 102 2.59 13.50 -24.45
C LEU A 102 1.44 13.03 -25.38
N PRO A 103 0.62 12.05 -24.96
CA PRO A 103 0.68 11.32 -23.70
C PRO A 103 1.75 10.20 -23.68
N ILE A 104 2.46 10.07 -22.57
CA ILE A 104 3.48 9.01 -22.36
C ILE A 104 2.83 7.81 -21.68
N THR A 105 2.85 6.65 -22.33
CA THR A 105 2.34 5.39 -21.74
C THR A 105 3.45 4.63 -21.02
N ILE A 106 3.17 4.17 -19.81
CA ILE A 106 4.05 3.34 -18.99
C ILE A 106 3.35 2.03 -18.68
N GLU A 107 3.92 0.95 -19.21
CA GLU A 107 3.44 -0.42 -19.01
C GLU A 107 3.43 -0.81 -17.52
N PRO A 108 2.54 -1.74 -17.10
CA PRO A 108 2.49 -2.22 -15.73
C PRO A 108 3.82 -2.83 -15.30
N LYS A 109 4.19 -2.60 -14.04
CA LYS A 109 5.44 -3.08 -13.42
C LYS A 109 6.71 -2.57 -14.11
N SER A 110 6.60 -1.50 -14.89
CA SER A 110 7.71 -0.88 -15.63
C SER A 110 8.05 0.51 -15.09
N SER A 111 9.22 1.01 -15.49
CA SER A 111 9.68 2.36 -15.20
C SER A 111 10.22 3.05 -16.44
N LYS A 112 10.02 4.35 -16.53
CA LYS A 112 10.49 5.17 -17.64
C LYS A 112 11.13 6.45 -17.12
N VAL A 113 12.29 6.78 -17.70
CA VAL A 113 13.01 8.02 -17.40
C VAL A 113 12.68 9.06 -18.46
N VAL A 114 12.13 10.19 -18.03
CA VAL A 114 11.67 11.27 -18.90
C VAL A 114 12.39 12.56 -18.52
N LEU A 115 12.84 13.30 -19.53
CA LEU A 115 13.48 14.60 -19.38
C LEU A 115 12.44 15.69 -19.62
N PHE A 116 12.27 16.61 -18.67
CA PHE A 116 11.39 17.76 -18.78
C PHE A 116 12.18 19.07 -18.84
N SER A 117 11.63 20.05 -19.56
CA SER A 117 12.09 21.44 -19.60
C SER A 117 10.93 22.42 -19.46
#